data_AF-A0A6A7K8V0-F1
#
_entry.id   AF-A0A6A7K8V0-F1
#
_cell.length_a   1.000
_cell.length_b   1.000
_cell.length_c   1.000
_cell.angle_alpha   90.00
_cell.angle_beta   90.00
_cell.angle_gamma   90.00
#
_symmetry.space_group_name_H-M   'P 1'
#
loop_
_entity.id
_entity.type
_entity.pdbx_description
1 polymer ?
#
loop_
_entity_poly.entity_id
_entity_poly.type
_entity_poly.pdbx_seq_one_letter_code
_entity_poly.pdbx_strand_id
1 'polypeptide(L)'
;MNNNSEIIARITGLLYPFIIIFGVYIILNGHITPGGGFQGGAVLASVFISRYLVYPFEDIKIKSLQLAEKLLFFSIIMIPILFLFTGFNYSAGQANSYYLIGMNLLIGFKVCFGLTIIFFRFVFYEGEK
;
A
#
# COMPACT_ATOMS: atom_id res chain seq x y z
N MET A 1 30.38 -4.79 -2.59
CA MET A 1 29.23 -5.50 -1.99
C MET A 1 29.15 -6.86 -2.66
N ASN A 2 29.61 -7.89 -1.96
CA ASN A 2 30.01 -9.19 -2.52
C ASN A 2 28.79 -10.13 -2.55
N ASN A 3 28.53 -10.76 -3.70
CA ASN A 3 27.51 -11.78 -3.96
C ASN A 3 26.13 -11.53 -3.33
N ASN A 4 25.24 -10.83 -4.04
CA ASN A 4 23.79 -10.99 -3.80
C ASN A 4 23.49 -12.48 -3.77
N SER A 5 23.11 -13.01 -2.60
CA SER A 5 22.78 -14.43 -2.46
C SER A 5 21.64 -14.74 -3.43
N GLU A 6 21.96 -15.46 -4.52
CA GLU A 6 20.97 -15.82 -5.53
C GLU A 6 19.79 -16.55 -4.89
N ILE A 7 20.05 -17.31 -3.82
CA ILE A 7 19.04 -17.98 -3.01
C ILE A 7 18.07 -16.96 -2.41
N ILE A 8 18.57 -15.90 -1.75
CA ILE A 8 17.72 -14.85 -1.17
C ILE A 8 16.92 -14.16 -2.26
N ALA A 9 17.54 -13.83 -3.40
CA ALA A 9 16.86 -13.15 -4.50
C ALA A 9 15.72 -13.99 -5.09
N ARG A 10 15.96 -15.28 -5.31
CA ARG A 10 14.98 -16.22 -5.85
C ARG A 10 13.84 -16.50 -4.88
N ILE A 11 14.15 -16.76 -3.61
CA ILE A 11 13.13 -17.01 -2.57
C ILE A 11 12.27 -15.77 -2.36
N THR A 12 12.87 -14.58 -2.26
CA THR A 12 12.14 -13.32 -2.09
C THR A 12 11.20 -13.07 -3.28
N GLY A 13 11.69 -13.27 -4.51
CA GLY A 13 10.85 -13.19 -5.72
C GLY A 13 9.69 -14.17 -5.74
N LEU A 14 9.89 -15.40 -5.24
CA LEU A 14 8.84 -16.42 -5.12
C LEU A 14 7.77 -16.05 -4.10
N LEU A 15 8.12 -15.30 -3.04
CA LEU A 15 7.20 -14.88 -1.99
C LEU A 15 6.29 -13.71 -2.41
N TYR A 16 6.68 -12.90 -3.40
CA TYR A 16 5.90 -11.73 -3.84
C TYR A 16 4.42 -12.00 -4.14
N PRO A 17 4.03 -12.99 -4.96
CA PRO A 17 2.62 -13.27 -5.22
C PRO A 17 1.84 -13.58 -3.94
N PHE A 18 2.46 -14.31 -2.99
CA PHE A 18 1.81 -14.65 -1.71
C PHE A 18 1.62 -13.42 -0.82
N ILE A 19 2.64 -12.56 -0.72
CA ILE A 19 2.55 -11.31 0.05
C ILE A 19 1.49 -10.38 -0.56
N ILE A 20 1.44 -10.26 -1.89
CA ILE A 20 0.47 -9.42 -2.59
C ILE A 20 -0.96 -9.93 -2.35
N ILE A 21 -1.20 -11.24 -2.57
CA ILE A 21 -2.52 -11.84 -2.36
C ILE A 21 -2.95 -11.68 -0.91
N PHE A 22 -2.06 -11.93 0.05
CA PHE A 22 -2.37 -11.81 1.47
C PHE A 22 -2.66 -10.36 1.88
N GLY A 23 -1.86 -9.39 1.41
CA GLY A 23 -2.09 -7.98 1.65
C GLY A 23 -3.43 -7.49 1.07
N VAL A 24 -3.75 -7.88 -0.17
CA VAL A 24 -5.05 -7.58 -0.80
C VAL A 24 -6.20 -8.23 -0.04
N TYR A 25 -6.04 -9.47 0.42
CA TYR A 25 -7.03 -10.16 1.24
C TYR A 25 -7.35 -9.39 2.54
N ILE A 26 -6.33 -8.94 3.27
CA ILE A 26 -6.49 -8.15 4.50
C ILE A 26 -7.25 -6.84 4.23
N ILE A 27 -6.93 -6.18 3.11
CA ILE A 27 -7.58 -4.92 2.72
C ILE A 27 -9.06 -5.15 2.42
N LEU A 28 -9.38 -6.13 1.57
CA LEU A 28 -10.75 -6.39 1.13
C LEU A 28 -11.65 -6.89 2.28
N ASN A 29 -11.11 -7.72 3.16
CA ASN A 29 -11.87 -8.33 4.26
C ASN A 29 -11.88 -7.52 5.55
N GLY A 30 -11.20 -6.36 5.59
CA GLY A 30 -11.06 -5.56 6.82
C GLY A 30 -12.36 -4.98 7.40
N HIS A 31 -13.49 -5.14 6.72
CA HIS A 31 -14.82 -4.81 7.24
C HIS A 31 -15.51 -5.98 7.96
N ILE A 32 -15.01 -7.22 7.78
CA ILE A 32 -15.55 -8.46 8.38
C ILE A 32 -14.57 -9.04 9.40
N THR A 33 -13.28 -9.05 9.09
CA THR A 33 -12.21 -9.65 9.90
C THR A 33 -11.33 -8.57 10.53
N PRO A 34 -10.62 -8.85 11.64
CA PRO A 34 -9.58 -7.95 12.13
C PRO A 34 -8.56 -7.68 11.02
N GLY A 35 -8.29 -6.41 10.72
CA GLY A 35 -7.58 -6.06 9.50
C GLY A 35 -7.84 -4.63 9.04
N GLY A 36 -7.76 -4.42 7.72
CA GLY A 36 -8.11 -3.15 7.07
C GLY A 36 -7.03 -2.60 6.16
N GLY A 37 -7.30 -1.41 5.62
CA GLY A 37 -6.42 -0.71 4.69
C GLY A 37 -5.00 -0.53 5.23
N PHE A 38 -4.86 -0.04 6.47
CA PHE A 38 -3.53 0.25 7.02
C PHE A 38 -2.63 -0.98 7.13
N GLN A 39 -3.14 -2.06 7.75
CA GLN A 39 -2.36 -3.27 7.99
C GLN A 39 -2.01 -3.96 6.67
N GLY A 40 -2.98 -4.13 5.78
CA GLY A 40 -2.71 -4.73 4.47
C GLY A 40 -1.83 -3.85 3.58
N GLY A 41 -1.95 -2.52 3.67
CA GLY A 41 -1.06 -1.57 3.00
C GLY A 41 0.39 -1.69 3.45
N ALA A 42 0.63 -1.91 4.76
CA ALA A 42 1.97 -2.19 5.29
C ALA A 42 2.55 -3.52 4.78
N VAL A 43 1.71 -4.56 4.68
CA VAL A 43 2.09 -5.84 4.05
C VAL A 43 2.49 -5.63 2.59
N LEU A 44 1.72 -4.86 1.82
CA LEU A 44 2.06 -4.56 0.42
C LEU A 44 3.36 -3.73 0.28
N ALA A 45 3.62 -2.78 1.19
CA ALA A 45 4.87 -2.02 1.19
C ALA A 45 6.11 -2.91 1.33
N SER A 46 6.00 -4.03 2.06
CA SER A 46 7.10 -4.97 2.25
C SER A 46 7.63 -5.56 0.93
N VAL A 47 6.79 -5.66 -0.12
CA VAL A 47 7.22 -6.11 -1.45
C VAL A 47 8.22 -5.13 -2.06
N PHE A 48 7.93 -3.83 -2.00
CA PHE A 48 8.81 -2.79 -2.54
C PHE A 48 10.11 -2.67 -1.74
N ILE A 49 10.01 -2.77 -0.42
CA ILE A 49 11.17 -2.70 0.48
C ILE A 49 12.07 -3.92 0.26
N SER A 50 11.51 -5.13 0.29
CA SER A 50 12.27 -6.37 0.08
C SER A 50 12.87 -6.45 -1.33
N ARG A 51 12.16 -5.95 -2.35
CA ARG A 51 12.69 -5.79 -3.71
C ARG A 51 13.95 -4.95 -3.73
N TYR A 52 13.94 -3.80 -3.06
CA TYR A 52 15.11 -2.94 -2.97
C TYR A 52 16.30 -3.61 -2.27
N LEU A 53 16.05 -4.35 -1.19
CA LEU A 53 17.11 -5.06 -0.46
C LEU A 53 17.84 -6.10 -1.33
N VAL A 54 17.14 -6.70 -2.28
CA VAL A 54 17.71 -7.69 -3.22
C VAL A 54 18.28 -7.00 -4.47
N TYR A 55 17.62 -5.98 -4.97
CA TYR A 55 17.96 -5.25 -6.19
C TYR A 55 17.99 -3.74 -5.94
N PRO A 56 19.07 -3.20 -5.31
CA PRO A 56 19.12 -1.82 -4.84
C PRO A 56 19.29 -0.76 -5.94
N PHE A 57 19.50 -1.16 -7.20
CA PHE A 57 19.76 -0.26 -8.33
C PHE A 57 18.53 -0.04 -9.24
N GLU A 58 17.32 -0.39 -8.78
CA GLU A 58 16.10 -0.09 -9.54
C GLU A 58 15.60 1.33 -9.26
N ASP A 59 15.57 2.16 -10.31
CA ASP A 59 15.09 3.55 -10.26
C ASP A 59 13.57 3.61 -10.03
N ILE A 60 13.14 3.62 -8.76
CA ILE A 60 11.77 3.99 -8.43
C ILE A 60 11.61 5.50 -8.62
N LYS A 61 10.67 5.89 -9.48
CA LYS A 61 10.29 7.29 -9.68
C LYS A 61 9.54 7.83 -8.45
N ILE A 62 10.28 8.28 -7.44
CA ILE A 62 9.72 8.80 -6.18
C ILE A 62 8.68 9.91 -6.43
N LYS A 63 8.92 10.79 -7.41
CA LYS A 63 8.00 11.89 -7.75
C LYS A 63 6.61 11.40 -8.18
N SER A 64 6.52 10.34 -9.00
CA SER A 64 5.22 9.79 -9.42
C SER A 64 4.52 9.09 -8.26
N LEU A 65 5.28 8.42 -7.40
CA LEU A 65 4.73 7.75 -6.21
C LEU A 65 4.16 8.79 -5.22
N GLN A 66 4.85 9.91 -5.02
CA GLN A 66 4.37 11.04 -4.21
C GLN A 66 3.12 11.69 -4.80
N LEU A 67 3.03 11.83 -6.12
CA LEU A 67 1.83 12.36 -6.78
C LEU A 67 0.64 11.42 -6.55
N ALA A 68 0.83 10.12 -6.72
CA ALA A 68 -0.20 9.11 -6.47
C ALA A 68 -0.64 9.10 -5.00
N GLU A 69 0.29 9.20 -4.05
CA GLU A 69 -0.02 9.26 -2.61
C GLU A 69 -0.85 10.51 -2.27
N LYS A 70 -0.50 11.68 -2.83
CA LYS A 70 -1.29 12.91 -2.64
C LYS A 70 -2.70 12.81 -3.22
N LEU A 71 -2.84 12.20 -4.40
CA LEU A 71 -4.14 11.97 -5.02
C LEU A 71 -5.00 11.01 -4.17
N LEU A 72 -4.41 9.95 -3.61
CA LEU A 72 -5.09 9.03 -2.70
C LEU A 72 -5.48 9.71 -1.39
N PHE A 73 -4.61 10.57 -0.84
CA PHE A 73 -4.95 11.35 0.35
C PHE A 73 -6.14 12.28 0.11
N PHE A 74 -6.15 12.96 -1.04
CA PHE A 74 -7.27 13.81 -1.43
C PHE A 74 -8.57 13.01 -1.58
N SER A 75 -8.53 11.82 -2.20
CA SER A 75 -9.73 10.99 -2.36
C SER A 75 -10.25 10.44 -1.03
N ILE A 76 -9.36 10.07 -0.09
CA ILE A 76 -9.72 9.64 1.27
C ILE A 76 -10.48 10.74 2.03
N ILE A 77 -10.18 12.02 1.77
CA ILE A 77 -10.92 13.13 2.39
C ILE A 77 -12.24 13.38 1.67
N MET A 78 -12.23 13.41 0.34
CA MET A 78 -13.41 13.79 -0.46
C MET A 78 -14.52 12.75 -0.44
N ILE A 79 -14.19 11.46 -0.47
CA ILE A 79 -15.20 10.38 -0.58
C ILE A 79 -16.11 10.30 0.65
N PRO A 80 -15.62 10.34 1.90
CA PRO A 80 -16.49 10.38 3.08
C PRO A 80 -17.42 11.59 3.09
N ILE A 81 -16.92 12.77 2.68
CA ILE A 81 -17.71 14.00 2.60
C ILE A 81 -18.87 13.80 1.61
N LEU A 82 -18.57 13.37 0.38
CA LEU A 82 -19.60 13.10 -0.64
C LEU A 82 -20.60 12.02 -0.19
N PHE A 83 -20.12 10.97 0.47
CA PHE A 83 -20.94 9.89 1.01
C PHE A 83 -21.94 10.40 2.07
N LEU A 84 -21.51 11.32 2.93
CA LEU A 84 -22.38 11.97 3.93
C LEU A 84 -23.42 12.90 3.28
N PHE A 85 -23.01 13.75 2.33
CA PHE A 85 -23.91 14.72 1.69
C PHE A 85 -25.00 14.09 0.81
N THR A 86 -24.72 12.95 0.19
CA THR A 86 -25.67 12.24 -0.68
C THR A 86 -26.74 11.46 0.09
N GLY A 87 -26.60 11.31 1.41
CA GLY A 87 -27.56 10.55 2.22
C GLY A 87 -27.53 9.03 1.98
N PHE A 88 -26.56 8.51 1.22
CA PHE A 88 -26.42 7.06 0.96
C PHE A 88 -26.25 6.24 2.23
N ASN A 89 -25.76 6.83 3.32
CA ASN A 89 -25.68 6.23 4.66
C ASN A 89 -27.03 5.69 5.16
N TYR A 90 -28.15 6.31 4.77
CA TYR A 90 -29.49 5.91 5.17
C TYR A 90 -30.09 4.83 4.26
N SER A 91 -29.49 4.61 3.09
CA SER A 91 -29.94 3.62 2.12
C SER A 91 -29.22 2.29 2.38
N ALA A 92 -30.01 1.20 2.47
CA ALA A 92 -29.64 -0.23 2.59
C ALA A 92 -28.20 -0.60 2.98
N GLY A 93 -28.05 -1.47 3.99
CA GLY A 93 -26.75 -1.88 4.56
C GLY A 93 -25.66 -2.37 3.59
N GLN A 94 -25.99 -2.77 2.35
CA GLN A 94 -25.01 -3.09 1.31
C GLN A 94 -24.18 -1.87 0.86
N ALA A 95 -24.75 -0.66 0.82
CA ALA A 95 -24.02 0.55 0.43
C ALA A 95 -22.87 0.85 1.41
N ASN A 96 -23.10 0.61 2.70
CA ASN A 96 -22.09 0.78 3.75
C ASN A 96 -20.94 -0.22 3.60
N SER A 97 -21.23 -1.48 3.26
CA SER A 97 -20.18 -2.48 3.01
C SER A 97 -19.30 -2.11 1.83
N TYR A 98 -19.90 -1.68 0.70
CA TYR A 98 -19.12 -1.23 -0.46
C TYR A 98 -18.27 0.01 -0.15
N TYR A 99 -18.83 0.96 0.60
CA TYR A 99 -18.09 2.13 1.07
C TYR A 99 -16.89 1.72 1.93
N LEU A 100 -17.07 0.83 2.92
CA LEU A 100 -15.99 0.37 3.80
C LEU A 100 -14.90 -0.38 3.03
N ILE A 101 -15.27 -1.24 2.08
CA ILE A 101 -14.30 -1.93 1.20
C ILE A 101 -13.52 -0.91 0.36
N GLY A 102 -14.21 0.05 -0.26
CA GLY A 102 -13.60 1.10 -1.07
C GLY A 102 -12.64 1.97 -0.27
N MET A 103 -13.04 2.39 0.93
CA MET A 103 -12.17 3.16 1.83
C MET A 103 -10.95 2.35 2.29
N ASN A 104 -11.13 1.07 2.62
CA ASN A 104 -10.00 0.20 2.97
C ASN A 104 -9.00 0.08 1.81
N LEU A 105 -9.47 -0.04 0.56
CA LEU A 105 -8.60 -0.06 -0.63
C LEU A 105 -7.80 1.24 -0.76
N LEU A 106 -8.45 2.40 -0.69
CA LEU A 106 -7.79 3.70 -0.81
C LEU A 106 -6.74 3.91 0.29
N ILE A 107 -7.09 3.62 1.53
CA ILE A 107 -6.20 3.72 2.68
C ILE A 107 -5.02 2.74 2.50
N GLY A 108 -5.27 1.52 2.04
CA GLY A 108 -4.23 0.52 1.83
C GLY A 108 -3.20 0.94 0.79
N PHE A 109 -3.64 1.46 -0.36
CA PHE A 109 -2.71 2.00 -1.35
C PHE A 109 -1.97 3.23 -0.85
N LYS A 110 -2.65 4.12 -0.13
CA LYS A 110 -2.02 5.33 0.45
C LYS A 110 -0.91 4.94 1.43
N VAL A 111 -1.16 3.97 2.31
CA VAL A 111 -0.17 3.48 3.29
C VAL A 111 0.98 2.76 2.58
N CYS A 112 0.68 1.91 1.60
CA CYS A 112 1.70 1.23 0.79
C CYS A 112 2.67 2.23 0.15
N PHE A 113 2.15 3.25 -0.53
CA PHE A 113 2.98 4.27 -1.16
C PHE A 113 3.71 5.14 -0.14
N GLY A 114 3.04 5.55 0.93
CA GLY A 114 3.65 6.36 1.99
C GLY A 114 4.86 5.67 2.64
N LEU A 115 4.72 4.40 3.03
CA LEU A 115 5.82 3.63 3.63
C LEU A 115 6.96 3.39 2.63
N THR A 116 6.62 3.08 1.38
CA THR A 116 7.60 2.95 0.30
C THR A 116 8.40 4.25 0.13
N ILE A 117 7.72 5.40 0.02
CA ILE A 117 8.37 6.72 -0.12
C ILE A 117 9.29 7.02 1.07
N ILE A 118 8.85 6.75 2.31
CA ILE A 118 9.64 6.98 3.51
C ILE A 118 10.93 6.14 3.46
N PHE A 119 10.80 4.84 3.16
CA PHE A 119 11.94 3.93 3.06
C PHE A 119 12.95 4.40 2.01
N PHE A 120 12.50 4.65 0.77
CA PHE A 120 13.39 5.09 -0.31
C PHE A 120 14.02 6.45 0.00
N ARG A 121 13.28 7.39 0.59
CA ARG A 121 13.84 8.68 0.98
C ARG A 121 14.92 8.54 2.04
N PHE A 122 14.75 7.65 3.02
CA PHE A 122 15.78 7.39 4.02
C PHE A 122 17.04 6.79 3.38
N VAL A 123 16.87 5.76 2.54
CA VAL A 123 18.01 5.09 1.91
C VAL A 123 18.79 6.00 0.97
N PHE A 124 18.11 6.77 0.10
CA PHE A 124 18.81 7.71 -0.79
C PHE A 124 19.49 8.84 -0.03
N TYR A 125 18.91 9.31 1.08
CA TYR A 125 19.53 10.34 1.91
C TYR A 125 20.80 9.85 2.61
N GLU A 126 20.83 8.59 3.07
CA GLU A 126 22.01 7.98 3.67
C GLU A 126 23.11 7.68 2.64
N GLY A 127 22.73 7.37 1.39
CA GLY A 127 23.67 7.01 0.31
C GLY A 127 24.42 8.18 -0.35
N GLU A 128 24.04 9.43 -0.06
CA GLU A 128 24.73 10.65 -0.52
C GLU A 128 25.80 11.16 0.46
N LYS A 129 26.07 10.45 1.56
CA LYS A 129 27.18 10.71 2.49
C LYS A 129 28.31 9.72 2.28
#